data_AF-A0A5E7DJE4-F1
#
_entry.id   AF-A0A5E7DJE4-F1
#
_cell.length_a   1.000
_cell.length_b   1.000
_cell.length_c   1.000
_cell.angle_alpha   90.00
_cell.angle_beta   90.00
_cell.angle_gamma   90.00
#
_symmetry.space_group_name_H-M   'P 1'
#
loop_
_entity.id
_entity.type
_entity.pdbx_description
1 polymer ?
#
loop_
_entity_poly.entity_id
_entity_poly.type
_entity_poly.pdbx_seq_one_letter_code
_entity_poly.pdbx_strand_id
1 'polypeptide(L)'
;MGLVGSRDGRNFGYGRQLSYAGPQALKDLFGGGHYGTVKAHIDRWLAFVRWCRSEDGPGFNDARQIDRQTLLDYAGYLRHQVEQGELAIATAQNRLSSVNRTIAALRGDQYVKVPSPSKALGMRRTSVRRSVPQGQDREQVKRIVEVFCENQQPRAAAIVQLARATGMRLREAILSDLPRLKHEA
;
A
#
# COMPACT_ATOMS: atom_id res chain seq x y z
N MET A 1 -20.56 15.75 4.45
CA MET A 1 -21.61 15.21 3.56
C MET A 1 -21.02 15.12 2.16
N GLY A 2 -20.79 13.90 1.66
CA GLY A 2 -20.24 13.71 0.31
C GLY A 2 -21.30 14.01 -0.74
N LEU A 3 -20.93 14.77 -1.78
CA LEU A 3 -21.74 14.97 -2.98
C LEU A 3 -21.82 13.64 -3.72
N VAL A 4 -22.71 12.75 -3.29
CA VAL A 4 -23.01 11.51 -3.99
C VAL A 4 -23.86 11.90 -5.19
N GLY A 5 -23.22 12.06 -6.36
CA GLY A 5 -23.96 12.00 -7.62
C GLY A 5 -24.74 10.68 -7.69
N SER A 6 -25.78 10.60 -8.52
CA SER A 6 -26.55 9.35 -8.67
C SER A 6 -25.60 8.14 -8.79
N ARG A 7 -25.86 7.07 -8.04
CA ARG A 7 -25.07 5.82 -8.11
C ARG A 7 -25.11 5.19 -9.50
N ASP A 8 -26.12 5.54 -10.29
CA ASP A 8 -26.25 5.15 -11.68
C ASP A 8 -25.41 6.04 -12.61
N GLY A 9 -24.78 7.10 -12.10
CA GLY A 9 -23.90 7.99 -12.83
C GLY A 9 -22.51 7.41 -13.07
N ARG A 10 -21.76 8.04 -13.96
CA ARG A 10 -20.36 7.70 -14.28
C ARG A 10 -19.53 7.56 -13.00
N ASN A 11 -18.71 6.52 -12.92
CA ASN A 11 -17.92 6.18 -11.74
C ASN A 11 -18.74 6.14 -10.43
N PHE A 12 -20.00 5.70 -10.49
CA PHE A 12 -20.91 5.63 -9.34
C PHE A 12 -21.12 6.98 -8.63
N GLY A 13 -21.05 8.09 -9.38
CA GLY A 13 -21.27 9.43 -8.85
C GLY A 13 -20.03 10.11 -8.26
N TYR A 14 -18.88 9.43 -8.21
CA TYR A 14 -17.63 9.97 -7.63
C TYR A 14 -16.83 10.91 -8.56
N GLY A 15 -17.36 11.22 -9.74
CA GLY A 15 -16.79 12.20 -10.67
C GLY A 15 -16.47 11.65 -12.05
N ARG A 16 -15.92 12.50 -12.93
CA ARG A 16 -15.74 12.18 -14.36
C ARG A 16 -14.55 11.26 -14.66
N GLN A 17 -13.48 11.33 -13.88
CA GLN A 17 -12.24 10.62 -14.16
C GLN A 17 -12.02 9.48 -13.17
N LEU A 18 -11.59 8.32 -13.66
CA LEU A 18 -11.26 7.16 -12.83
C LEU A 18 -10.11 7.44 -11.85
N SER A 19 -9.15 8.27 -12.29
CA SER A 19 -8.04 8.78 -11.47
C SER A 19 -8.48 9.66 -10.31
N TYR A 20 -9.67 10.27 -10.39
CA TYR A 20 -10.25 11.09 -9.32
C TYR A 20 -11.24 10.31 -8.47
N ALA A 21 -12.10 9.51 -9.11
CA ALA A 21 -13.18 8.78 -8.46
C ALA A 21 -12.67 7.78 -7.42
N GLY A 22 -11.68 6.95 -7.78
CA GLY A 22 -11.15 5.94 -6.85
C GLY A 22 -10.55 6.54 -5.58
N PRO A 23 -9.69 7.58 -5.65
CA PRO A 23 -9.22 8.28 -4.47
C PRO A 23 -10.33 8.89 -3.62
N GLN A 24 -11.38 9.45 -4.23
CA GLN A 24 -12.49 10.01 -3.47
C GLN A 24 -13.27 8.92 -2.73
N ALA A 25 -13.59 7.81 -3.40
CA ALA A 25 -14.27 6.67 -2.78
C ALA A 25 -13.44 6.05 -1.64
N LEU A 26 -12.12 5.97 -1.80
CA LEU A 26 -11.23 5.51 -0.72
C LEU A 26 -11.24 6.46 0.49
N LYS A 27 -11.17 7.78 0.26
CA LYS A 27 -11.25 8.76 1.36
C LYS A 27 -12.58 8.68 2.09
N ASP A 28 -13.68 8.55 1.36
CA ASP A 28 -15.01 8.41 1.94
C ASP A 28 -15.12 7.10 2.75
N LEU A 29 -14.56 5.99 2.25
CA LEU A 29 -14.58 4.70 2.93
C LEU A 29 -13.77 4.68 4.24
N PHE A 30 -12.59 5.30 4.24
CA PHE A 30 -11.71 5.33 5.43
C PHE A 30 -12.00 6.51 6.37
N GLY A 31 -12.85 7.45 5.96
CA GLY A 31 -13.13 8.67 6.70
C GLY A 31 -11.89 9.55 6.89
N GLY A 32 -11.90 10.35 7.95
CA GLY A 32 -10.84 11.31 8.27
C GLY A 32 -9.56 10.74 8.88
N GLY A 33 -9.21 9.47 8.62
CA GLY A 33 -8.08 8.77 9.25
C GLY A 33 -7.30 7.84 8.30
N HIS A 34 -6.41 7.02 8.86
CA HIS A 34 -5.63 6.02 8.13
C HIS A 34 -4.84 6.54 6.93
N TYR A 35 -4.32 7.77 7.00
CA TYR A 35 -3.69 8.48 5.87
C TYR A 35 -2.63 7.66 5.12
N GLY A 36 -1.79 6.90 5.83
CA GLY A 36 -0.79 6.03 5.22
C GLY A 36 -1.41 4.90 4.39
N THR A 37 -2.44 4.24 4.92
CA THR A 37 -3.19 3.18 4.23
C THR A 37 -3.94 3.72 3.03
N VAL A 38 -4.63 4.86 3.20
CA VAL A 38 -5.38 5.53 2.13
C VAL A 38 -4.44 5.92 0.99
N LYS A 39 -3.31 6.57 1.30
CA LYS A 39 -2.29 6.92 0.31
C LYS A 39 -1.79 5.69 -0.43
N ALA A 40 -1.48 4.60 0.28
CA ALA A 40 -0.98 3.39 -0.33
C ALA A 40 -2.03 2.70 -1.25
N HIS A 41 -3.33 2.80 -0.92
CA HIS A 41 -4.38 2.35 -1.83
C HIS A 41 -4.51 3.27 -3.04
N ILE A 42 -4.47 4.60 -2.86
CA ILE A 42 -4.50 5.59 -3.93
C ILE A 42 -3.36 5.36 -4.93
N ASP A 43 -2.11 5.26 -4.46
CA ASP A 43 -0.94 5.09 -5.31
C ASP A 43 -1.06 3.83 -6.20
N ARG A 44 -1.58 2.73 -5.62
CA ARG A 44 -1.79 1.46 -6.32
C ARG A 44 -3.00 1.49 -7.26
N TRP A 45 -4.06 2.20 -6.89
CA TRP A 45 -5.19 2.46 -7.77
C TRP A 45 -4.76 3.28 -8.99
N LEU A 46 -3.97 4.33 -8.80
CA LEU A 46 -3.46 5.15 -9.91
C LEU A 46 -2.57 4.34 -10.85
N ALA A 47 -1.85 3.33 -10.35
CA ALA A 47 -1.14 2.38 -11.21
C ALA A 47 -2.10 1.57 -12.11
N PHE A 48 -3.22 1.10 -11.55
CA PHE A 48 -4.27 0.44 -12.33
C PHE A 48 -4.91 1.39 -13.36
N VAL A 49 -5.21 2.64 -12.97
CA VAL A 49 -5.76 3.63 -13.91
C VAL A 49 -4.78 3.96 -15.04
N ARG A 50 -3.47 3.98 -14.78
CA ARG A 50 -2.46 4.13 -15.84
C ARG A 50 -2.48 2.95 -16.80
N TRP A 51 -2.55 1.71 -16.29
CA TRP A 51 -2.72 0.53 -17.14
C TRP A 51 -4.04 0.58 -17.94
N CYS A 52 -5.16 1.00 -17.34
CA CYS A 52 -6.42 1.17 -18.09
C CYS A 52 -6.29 2.10 -19.29
N ARG A 53 -5.34 3.04 -19.28
CA ARG A 53 -5.11 4.03 -20.33
C ARG A 53 -3.96 3.67 -21.28
N SER A 54 -3.21 2.59 -21.02
CA SER A 54 -2.13 2.14 -21.91
C SER A 54 -2.67 1.34 -23.09
N GLU A 55 -1.81 1.05 -24.05
CA GLU A 55 -2.12 0.20 -25.22
C GLU A 55 -2.58 -1.20 -24.81
N ASP A 56 -2.01 -1.76 -23.74
CA ASP A 56 -2.40 -3.06 -23.17
C ASP A 56 -3.68 -3.01 -22.31
N GLY A 57 -4.29 -1.83 -22.19
CA GLY A 57 -5.41 -1.57 -21.32
C GLY A 57 -6.75 -1.50 -22.05
N PRO A 58 -7.87 -1.65 -21.34
CA PRO A 58 -9.21 -1.57 -21.93
C PRO A 58 -9.64 -0.17 -22.41
N GLY A 59 -8.86 0.88 -22.14
CA GLY A 59 -9.13 2.25 -22.61
C GLY A 59 -10.27 2.98 -21.90
N PHE A 60 -11.03 2.33 -21.01
CA PHE A 60 -12.15 2.97 -20.35
C PHE A 60 -11.75 3.94 -19.23
N ASN A 61 -12.64 4.86 -18.91
CA ASN A 61 -12.49 5.82 -17.81
C ASN A 61 -13.79 5.93 -16.99
N ASP A 62 -14.53 4.82 -16.90
CA ASP A 62 -15.74 4.65 -16.08
C ASP A 62 -15.66 3.34 -15.30
N ALA A 63 -15.69 3.42 -13.97
CA ALA A 63 -15.59 2.28 -13.08
C ALA A 63 -16.74 1.27 -13.23
N ARG A 64 -17.87 1.68 -13.81
CA ARG A 64 -19.01 0.78 -14.09
C ARG A 64 -18.69 -0.27 -15.15
N GLN A 65 -17.70 0.00 -16.01
CA GLN A 65 -17.24 -0.92 -17.04
C GLN A 65 -16.22 -1.94 -16.51
N ILE A 66 -15.73 -1.78 -15.27
CA ILE A 66 -14.81 -2.74 -14.66
C ILE A 66 -15.60 -3.99 -14.27
N ASP A 67 -15.24 -5.11 -14.89
CA ASP A 67 -15.79 -6.42 -14.60
C ASP A 67 -14.71 -7.39 -14.09
N ARG A 68 -15.08 -8.66 -13.90
CA ARG A 68 -14.12 -9.67 -13.44
C ARG A 68 -13.03 -9.94 -14.46
N GLN A 69 -13.35 -9.92 -15.76
CA GLN A 69 -12.38 -10.18 -16.82
C GLN A 69 -11.29 -9.11 -16.82
N THR A 70 -11.67 -7.84 -16.70
CA THR A 70 -10.73 -6.73 -16.59
C THR A 70 -9.71 -6.91 -15.45
N LEU A 71 -10.16 -7.46 -14.31
CA LEU A 71 -9.27 -7.71 -13.18
C LEU A 71 -8.35 -8.91 -13.40
N LEU A 72 -8.79 -9.92 -14.16
CA LEU A 72 -7.96 -11.04 -14.57
C LEU A 72 -6.91 -10.60 -15.60
N ASP A 73 -7.28 -9.75 -16.54
CA ASP A 73 -6.37 -9.16 -17.53
C ASP A 73 -5.30 -8.31 -16.83
N TYR A 74 -5.70 -7.49 -15.86
CA TYR A 74 -4.73 -6.75 -15.04
C TYR A 74 -3.83 -7.65 -14.21
N ALA A 75 -4.34 -8.78 -13.70
CA ALA A 75 -3.50 -9.77 -13.03
C ALA A 75 -2.49 -10.39 -14.01
N GLY A 76 -2.88 -10.66 -15.26
CA GLY A 76 -1.99 -11.10 -16.33
C GLY A 76 -0.89 -10.08 -16.63
N TYR A 77 -1.26 -8.81 -16.78
CA TYR A 77 -0.31 -7.70 -16.94
C TYR A 77 0.69 -7.63 -15.78
N LEU A 78 0.21 -7.66 -14.54
CA LEU A 78 1.09 -7.63 -13.36
C LEU A 78 1.99 -8.87 -13.27
N ARG A 79 1.50 -10.04 -13.69
CA ARG A 79 2.30 -11.27 -13.76
C ARG A 79 3.47 -11.10 -14.72
N HIS A 80 3.22 -10.55 -15.91
CA HIS A 80 4.26 -10.28 -16.89
C HIS A 80 5.33 -9.32 -16.34
N GLN A 81 4.94 -8.22 -15.68
CA GLN A 81 5.90 -7.31 -15.04
C GLN A 81 6.76 -8.00 -13.97
N VAL A 82 6.20 -8.97 -13.26
CA VAL A 82 6.95 -9.75 -12.27
C VAL A 82 7.95 -10.69 -12.96
N GLU A 83 7.54 -11.34 -14.04
CA GLU A 83 8.40 -12.25 -14.83
C GLU A 83 9.59 -11.50 -15.45
N GLN A 84 9.40 -10.24 -15.88
CA GLN A 84 10.47 -9.37 -16.37
C GLN A 84 11.36 -8.79 -15.24
N GLY A 85 11.05 -9.05 -13.97
CA GLY A 85 11.81 -8.54 -12.82
C GLY A 85 11.55 -7.07 -12.48
N GLU A 86 10.62 -6.40 -13.17
CA GLU A 86 10.26 -5.00 -12.94
C GLU A 86 9.42 -4.80 -11.67
N LEU A 87 8.74 -5.87 -11.22
CA LEU A 87 7.82 -5.82 -10.10
C LEU A 87 8.00 -7.00 -9.15
N ALA A 88 8.07 -6.73 -7.85
CA ALA A 88 8.06 -7.79 -6.85
C ALA A 88 6.66 -8.44 -6.74
N ILE A 89 6.61 -9.77 -6.54
CA ILE A 89 5.36 -10.54 -6.34
C ILE A 89 4.47 -9.91 -5.26
N ALA A 90 5.05 -9.50 -4.13
CA ALA A 90 4.32 -8.88 -3.03
C ALA A 90 3.67 -7.55 -3.46
N THR A 91 4.35 -6.77 -4.28
CA THR A 91 3.83 -5.50 -4.81
C THR A 91 2.67 -5.75 -5.79
N ALA A 92 2.79 -6.75 -6.68
CA ALA A 92 1.71 -7.15 -7.58
C ALA A 92 0.45 -7.59 -6.81
N GLN A 93 0.59 -8.45 -5.80
CA GLN A 93 -0.52 -8.88 -4.95
C GLN A 93 -1.17 -7.71 -4.20
N ASN A 94 -0.35 -6.78 -3.69
CA ASN A 94 -0.86 -5.57 -3.03
C ASN A 94 -1.60 -4.64 -4.00
N ARG A 95 -1.18 -4.56 -5.27
CA ARG A 95 -1.90 -3.79 -6.30
C ARG A 95 -3.30 -4.37 -6.54
N LEU A 96 -3.41 -5.69 -6.74
CA LEU A 96 -4.71 -6.36 -6.90
C LEU A 96 -5.62 -6.19 -5.67
N SER A 97 -5.06 -6.33 -4.47
CA SER A 97 -5.80 -6.12 -3.22
C SER A 97 -6.33 -4.68 -3.11
N SER A 98 -5.52 -3.68 -3.46
CA SER A 98 -5.97 -2.29 -3.53
C SER A 98 -7.08 -2.08 -4.56
N VAL A 99 -6.96 -2.65 -5.76
CA VAL A 99 -7.98 -2.51 -6.81
C VAL A 99 -9.31 -3.08 -6.34
N ASN A 100 -9.31 -4.28 -5.74
CA ASN A 100 -10.52 -4.84 -5.11
C ASN A 100 -11.12 -3.89 -4.07
N ARG A 101 -10.28 -3.33 -3.20
CA ARG A 101 -10.74 -2.41 -2.13
C ARG A 101 -11.33 -1.13 -2.72
N THR A 102 -10.73 -0.56 -3.76
CA THR A 102 -11.21 0.65 -4.41
C THR A 102 -12.49 0.41 -5.21
N ILE A 103 -12.61 -0.72 -5.91
CA ILE A 103 -13.84 -1.08 -6.61
C ILE A 103 -14.99 -1.27 -5.62
N ALA A 104 -14.74 -1.96 -4.51
CA ALA A 104 -15.75 -2.10 -3.47
C ALA A 104 -16.18 -0.75 -2.88
N ALA A 105 -15.23 0.18 -2.70
CA ALA A 105 -15.51 1.54 -2.25
C ALA A 105 -16.40 2.31 -3.24
N LEU A 106 -16.06 2.22 -4.54
CA LEU A 106 -16.80 2.90 -5.61
C LEU A 106 -18.23 2.35 -5.77
N ARG A 107 -18.37 1.02 -5.75
CA ARG A 107 -19.65 0.34 -6.00
C ARG A 107 -20.57 0.31 -4.78
N GLY A 108 -20.00 0.24 -3.58
CA GLY A 108 -20.72 -0.08 -2.36
C GLY A 108 -21.07 -1.56 -2.20
N ASP A 109 -20.52 -2.44 -3.04
CA ASP A 109 -20.69 -3.91 -3.00
C ASP A 109 -19.35 -4.64 -3.21
N GLN A 110 -19.33 -5.97 -3.10
CA GLN A 110 -18.12 -6.78 -3.35
C GLN A 110 -18.27 -7.81 -4.49
N TYR A 111 -19.20 -7.58 -5.42
CA TYR A 111 -19.49 -8.54 -6.50
C TYR A 111 -18.37 -8.63 -7.55
N VAL A 112 -17.73 -7.49 -7.82
CA VAL A 112 -16.59 -7.37 -8.75
C VAL A 112 -15.29 -7.34 -7.94
N LYS A 113 -14.64 -8.50 -7.82
CA LYS A 113 -13.33 -8.64 -7.17
C LYS A 113 -12.59 -9.86 -7.69
N VAL A 114 -11.28 -9.83 -7.55
CA VAL A 114 -10.43 -11.03 -7.62
C VAL A 114 -10.44 -11.71 -6.24
N PRO A 115 -11.01 -12.93 -6.08
CA PRO A 115 -11.14 -13.54 -4.76
C PRO A 115 -9.81 -13.82 -4.06
N SER A 116 -8.76 -14.11 -4.84
CA SER A 116 -7.43 -14.40 -4.31
C SER A 116 -6.34 -13.81 -5.22
N PRO A 117 -5.69 -12.71 -4.82
CA PRO A 117 -4.61 -12.10 -5.59
C PRO A 117 -3.46 -13.05 -5.91
N SER A 118 -3.09 -13.94 -4.99
CA SER A 118 -2.02 -14.93 -5.22
C SER A 118 -2.42 -16.00 -6.23
N LYS A 119 -3.67 -16.51 -6.17
CA LYS A 119 -4.16 -17.47 -7.16
C LYS A 119 -4.30 -16.83 -8.55
N ALA A 120 -4.82 -15.60 -8.62
CA ALA A 120 -4.99 -14.89 -9.89
C ALA A 120 -3.64 -14.58 -10.58
N LEU A 121 -2.60 -14.25 -9.80
CA LEU A 121 -1.25 -14.10 -10.34
C LEU A 121 -0.57 -15.44 -10.65
N GLY A 122 -1.07 -16.56 -10.14
CA GLY A 122 -0.36 -17.85 -10.18
C GLY A 122 0.94 -17.87 -9.38
N MET A 123 1.17 -16.86 -8.52
CA MET A 123 2.44 -16.64 -7.82
C MET A 123 2.22 -16.48 -6.33
N ARG A 124 3.08 -17.12 -5.54
CA ARG A 124 3.09 -16.99 -4.08
C ARG A 124 4.26 -16.12 -3.64
N ARG A 125 3.98 -15.20 -2.72
CA ARG A 125 5.05 -14.46 -2.03
C ARG A 125 5.75 -15.43 -1.07
N THR A 126 7.05 -15.30 -0.93
CA THR A 126 7.84 -16.05 0.05
C THR A 126 8.16 -15.14 1.23
N SER A 127 7.86 -15.60 2.45
CA SER A 127 8.21 -14.90 3.70
C SER A 127 9.55 -15.38 4.29
N VAL A 128 10.16 -16.41 3.70
CA VAL A 128 11.47 -16.92 4.11
C VAL A 128 12.52 -15.86 3.82
N ARG A 129 13.18 -15.36 4.87
CA ARG A 129 14.30 -14.43 4.73
C ARG A 129 15.52 -15.20 4.23
N ARG A 130 16.20 -14.62 3.24
CA ARG A 130 17.47 -15.15 2.69
C ARG A 130 18.70 -14.39 3.18
N SER A 131 18.49 -13.30 3.91
CA SER A 131 19.53 -12.47 4.48
C SER A 131 19.22 -12.14 5.93
N VAL A 132 20.29 -11.94 6.70
CA VAL A 132 20.20 -11.50 8.09
C VAL A 132 19.55 -10.11 8.13
N PRO A 133 18.56 -9.86 9.01
CA PRO A 133 18.00 -8.53 9.19
C PRO A 133 19.07 -7.50 9.54
N GLN A 134 18.95 -6.30 8.99
CA GLN A 134 19.81 -5.19 9.35
C GLN A 134 19.71 -4.88 10.86
N GLY A 135 20.82 -4.44 11.45
CA GLY A 135 20.90 -4.12 12.88
C GLY A 135 21.06 -5.34 13.80
N GLN A 136 21.22 -6.55 13.27
CA GLN A 136 21.53 -7.72 14.11
C GLN A 136 22.93 -7.63 14.73
N ASP A 137 23.93 -7.21 13.95
CA ASP A 137 25.30 -6.96 14.41
C ASP A 137 25.34 -5.75 15.37
N ARG A 138 25.66 -6.01 16.64
CA ARG A 138 25.73 -5.00 17.70
C ARG A 138 26.89 -4.04 17.50
N GLU A 139 28.02 -4.50 16.98
CA GLU A 139 29.19 -3.64 16.74
C GLU A 139 28.93 -2.68 15.58
N GLN A 140 28.22 -3.14 14.55
CA GLN A 140 27.75 -2.25 13.49
C GLN A 140 26.80 -1.17 14.04
N VAL A 141 25.84 -1.55 14.90
CA VAL A 141 24.92 -0.58 15.51
C VAL A 141 25.67 0.42 16.39
N LYS A 142 26.66 -0.04 17.17
CA LYS A 142 27.48 0.83 18.02
C LYS A 142 28.23 1.89 17.20
N ARG A 143 28.86 1.49 16.09
CA ARG A 143 29.52 2.44 15.16
C ARG A 143 28.55 3.46 14.58
N ILE A 144 27.34 3.04 14.21
CA ILE A 144 26.30 3.96 13.71
C ILE A 144 25.91 4.99 14.79
N VAL A 145 25.77 4.55 16.03
CA VAL A 145 25.50 5.43 17.18
C VAL A 145 26.63 6.43 17.38
N GLU A 146 27.88 5.98 17.32
CA GLU A 146 29.07 6.86 17.44
C GLU A 146 29.06 7.94 16.34
N VAL A 147 28.82 7.57 15.09
CA VAL A 147 28.69 8.51 13.97
C VAL A 147 27.57 9.52 14.21
N PHE A 148 26.42 9.12 14.75
CA PHE A 148 25.35 10.07 15.10
C PHE A 148 25.77 11.04 16.20
N CYS A 149 26.48 10.56 17.22
CA CYS A 149 26.99 11.42 18.30
C CYS A 149 28.03 12.42 17.79
N GLU A 150 29.00 11.98 16.98
CA GLU A 150 30.03 12.82 16.36
C GLU A 150 29.43 13.93 15.50
N ASN A 151 28.35 13.62 14.78
CA ASN A 151 27.61 14.59 13.98
C ASN A 151 26.62 15.44 14.78
N GLN A 152 26.71 15.43 16.12
CA GLN A 152 25.85 16.20 17.03
C GLN A 152 24.35 15.86 16.87
N GLN A 153 24.03 14.59 16.61
CA GLN A 153 22.67 14.06 16.49
C GLN A 153 22.31 13.09 17.63
N PRO A 154 22.38 13.51 18.92
CA PRO A 154 22.19 12.61 20.06
C PRO A 154 20.79 12.00 20.12
N ARG A 155 19.77 12.70 19.61
CA ARG A 155 18.40 12.17 19.54
C ARG A 155 18.30 10.98 18.58
N ALA A 156 18.96 11.04 17.43
CA ALA A 156 18.98 9.95 16.46
C ALA A 156 19.71 8.72 17.05
N ALA A 157 20.86 8.95 17.71
CA ALA A 157 21.60 7.92 18.43
C ALA A 157 20.71 7.22 19.48
N ALA A 158 19.99 7.99 20.31
CA ALA A 158 19.08 7.44 21.32
C ALA A 158 17.92 6.62 20.70
N ILE A 159 17.33 7.09 19.58
CA ILE A 159 16.27 6.36 18.87
C ILE A 159 16.79 5.02 18.33
N VAL A 160 17.99 5.00 17.74
CA VAL A 160 18.62 3.77 17.24
C VAL A 160 18.84 2.78 18.38
N GLN A 161 19.39 3.23 19.50
CA GLN A 161 19.61 2.38 20.68
C GLN A 161 18.29 1.84 21.24
N LEU A 162 17.27 2.71 21.41
CA LEU A 162 15.95 2.32 21.91
C LEU A 162 15.33 1.25 21.01
N ALA A 163 15.24 1.51 19.71
CA ALA A 163 14.67 0.57 18.75
C ALA A 163 15.43 -0.76 18.73
N ARG A 164 16.76 -0.74 18.85
CA ARG A 164 17.56 -1.97 18.87
C ARG A 164 17.36 -2.80 20.14
N ALA A 165 17.24 -2.13 21.29
CA ALA A 165 17.08 -2.78 22.59
C ALA A 165 15.69 -3.40 22.74
N THR A 166 14.64 -2.73 22.25
CA THR A 166 13.24 -3.13 22.48
C THR A 166 12.59 -3.83 21.30
N GLY A 167 13.18 -3.73 20.09
CA GLY A 167 12.56 -4.23 18.86
C GLY A 167 11.42 -3.35 18.34
N MET A 168 11.23 -2.15 18.88
CA MET A 168 10.22 -1.19 18.42
C MET A 168 10.44 -0.78 16.97
N ARG A 169 9.35 -0.56 16.24
CA ARG A 169 9.43 0.04 14.89
C ARG A 169 9.89 1.48 15.01
N LEU A 170 10.56 1.99 13.97
CA LEU A 170 11.10 3.35 13.95
C LEU A 170 10.09 4.42 14.40
N ARG A 171 8.85 4.37 13.88
CA ARG A 171 7.82 5.37 14.23
C ARG A 171 7.37 5.24 15.68
N GLU A 172 7.32 4.03 16.23
CA GLU A 172 6.99 3.80 17.64
C GLU A 172 8.10 4.39 18.52
N ALA A 173 9.37 4.11 18.21
CA ALA A 173 10.52 4.67 18.93
C ALA A 173 10.58 6.21 18.87
N ILE A 174 10.26 6.81 17.72
CA ILE A 174 10.22 8.28 17.56
C ILE A 174 9.13 8.93 18.41
N LEU A 175 7.96 8.30 18.51
CA LEU A 175 6.78 8.83 19.19
C LEU A 175 6.64 8.33 20.64
N SER A 176 7.67 7.65 21.15
CA SER A 176 7.63 7.01 22.47
C SER A 176 7.51 8.04 23.59
N ASP A 177 6.58 7.78 24.51
CA ASP A 177 6.53 8.43 25.82
C ASP A 177 7.43 7.66 26.78
N LEU A 178 8.62 8.20 27.06
CA LEU A 178 9.65 7.53 27.87
C LEU A 178 9.20 7.27 29.33
N PRO A 179 8.58 8.22 30.05
CA PRO A 179 7.98 7.96 31.36
C PRO A 179 7.00 6.78 31.34
N ARG A 180 6.09 6.75 30.36
CA ARG A 180 5.13 5.66 30.23
C ARG A 180 5.83 4.32 29.98
N LEU A 181 6.80 4.28 29.05
CA LEU A 181 7.56 3.05 28.77
C LEU A 181 8.27 2.51 30.02
N LYS A 182 8.82 3.40 30.87
CA LYS A 182 9.46 2.99 32.12
C LYS A 182 8.48 2.42 33.13
N HIS A 183 7.23 2.88 33.14
CA HIS A 183 6.20 2.37 34.03
C HIS A 183 5.62 1.02 33.57
N GLU A 184 5.54 0.80 32.26
CA GLU A 184 4.96 -0.41 31.65
C GLU A 184 5.97 -1.58 31.49
N ALA A 185 7.27 -1.33 31.64
CA ALA A 185 8.34 -2.33 31.52
C ALA A 185 8.53 -3.16 32.80
#